data_AF-A0A6I0DJB7-F1
#
_entry.id   AF-A0A6I0DJB7-F1
#
_cell.length_a   1.000
_cell.length_b   1.000
_cell.length_c   1.000
_cell.angle_alpha   90.00
_cell.angle_beta   90.00
_cell.angle_gamma   90.00
#
_symmetry.space_group_name_H-M   'P 1'
#
loop_
_entity.id
_entity.type
_entity.pdbx_description
1 polymer ?
#
loop_
_entity_poly.entity_id
_entity_poly.type
_entity_poly.pdbx_seq_one_letter_code
_entity_poly.pdbx_strand_id
1 'polypeptide(L)'
;MAVCARDEVWRAPKEGDIAPAWTFYRGVTLLGIDAPDLPEFASIAETHDRLIAKGIENVLPLIKIWGNGSSFYGVNRSGETVIAEDDEVTILKGNLTDVYAEMIANLVQYQQDMEKRLQGSHAI
;
A
#
# COMPACT_ATOMS: atom_id res chain seq x y z
N MET A 1 21.93 -4.35 2.88
CA MET A 1 21.56 -4.23 1.45
C MET A 1 20.11 -3.78 1.41
N ALA A 2 19.84 -2.54 1.02
CA ALA A 2 18.48 -2.04 0.88
C ALA A 2 18.08 -2.13 -0.60
N VAL A 3 16.89 -2.66 -0.88
CA VAL A 3 16.29 -2.63 -2.21
C VAL A 3 15.37 -1.41 -2.22
N CYS A 4 15.80 -0.34 -2.91
CA CYS A 4 15.00 0.88 -3.05
C CYS A 4 14.21 0.83 -4.34
N ALA A 5 12.95 1.28 -4.30
CA ALA A 5 12.18 1.52 -5.51
C ALA A 5 12.87 2.59 -6.36
N ARG A 6 12.77 2.44 -7.68
CA ARG A 6 13.27 3.40 -8.69
C ARG A 6 12.27 3.45 -9.83
N ASP A 7 11.94 4.65 -10.32
CA ASP A 7 10.90 4.83 -11.34
C ASP A 7 11.22 4.12 -12.65
N GLU A 8 12.50 3.99 -13.00
CA GLU A 8 12.92 3.32 -14.24
C GLU A 8 12.65 1.81 -14.20
N VAL A 9 12.67 1.21 -13.00
CA VAL A 9 12.49 -0.22 -12.77
C VAL A 9 11.04 -0.55 -12.38
N TRP A 10 10.44 0.33 -11.58
CA TRP A 10 9.09 0.19 -11.06
C TRP A 10 8.37 1.53 -11.12
N ARG A 11 7.62 1.74 -12.20
CA ARG A 11 6.83 2.96 -12.38
C ARG A 11 5.67 3.01 -11.41
N ALA A 12 5.28 4.22 -11.03
CA ALA A 12 4.04 4.46 -10.32
C ALA A 12 2.86 3.72 -11.01
N PRO A 13 2.06 2.96 -10.24
CA PRO A 13 0.82 2.40 -10.73
C PRO A 13 -0.10 3.52 -11.18
N LYS A 14 -0.57 3.48 -12.43
CA LYS A 14 -1.57 4.44 -12.91
C LYS A 14 -2.95 3.91 -12.56
N GLU A 15 -3.71 4.72 -11.83
CA GLU A 15 -5.09 4.44 -11.47
C GLU A 15 -5.94 4.36 -12.76
N GLY A 16 -6.66 3.25 -12.96
CA GLY A 16 -7.48 3.00 -14.15
C GLY A 16 -6.78 2.37 -15.37
N ASP A 17 -5.47 2.53 -15.53
CA ASP A 17 -4.72 2.01 -16.71
C ASP A 17 -4.50 0.48 -16.66
N ILE A 18 -4.82 -0.15 -15.53
CA ILE A 18 -4.39 -1.52 -15.24
C ILE A 18 -5.44 -2.32 -14.44
N ALA A 19 -6.73 -2.10 -14.77
CA ALA A 19 -7.83 -2.78 -14.10
C ALA A 19 -7.74 -4.33 -14.11
N PRO A 20 -7.26 -5.01 -15.17
CA PRO A 20 -7.04 -6.45 -15.09
C PRO A 20 -5.86 -6.76 -14.17
N ALA A 21 -4.66 -6.22 -14.44
CA ALA A 21 -3.46 -6.70 -13.76
C ALA A 21 -3.40 -6.37 -12.26
N TRP A 22 -3.95 -5.25 -11.76
CA TRP A 22 -3.93 -4.95 -10.31
C TRP A 22 -5.03 -5.66 -9.53
N THR A 23 -6.06 -6.14 -10.23
CA THR A 23 -6.96 -7.16 -9.71
C THR A 23 -6.22 -8.51 -9.53
N PHE A 24 -5.06 -8.72 -10.15
CA PHE A 24 -4.23 -9.93 -9.95
C PHE A 24 -2.95 -9.67 -9.12
N TYR A 25 -2.39 -8.45 -9.17
CA TYR A 25 -1.13 -8.04 -8.57
C TYR A 25 -1.36 -6.85 -7.65
N ARG A 26 -1.97 -7.10 -6.49
CA ARG A 26 -1.95 -6.14 -5.39
C ARG A 26 -0.52 -6.03 -4.88
N GLY A 27 0.03 -4.82 -4.87
CA GLY A 27 1.38 -4.54 -4.41
C GLY A 27 1.36 -3.85 -3.05
N VAL A 28 2.28 -4.21 -2.17
CA VAL A 28 2.55 -3.44 -0.94
C VAL A 28 3.83 -2.64 -1.13
N THR A 29 3.78 -1.36 -0.79
CA THR A 29 4.94 -0.48 -0.74
C THR A 29 5.18 -0.06 0.70
N LEU A 30 6.37 -0.36 1.20
CA LEU A 30 6.93 0.34 2.36
C LEU A 30 7.46 1.68 1.88
N LEU A 31 6.93 2.77 2.44
CA LEU A 31 7.31 4.11 2.05
C LEU A 31 8.71 4.44 2.59
N GLY A 32 9.49 5.12 1.77
CA GLY A 32 10.86 5.53 2.05
C GLY A 32 10.95 6.95 2.58
N ILE A 33 12.01 7.20 3.34
CA ILE A 33 12.46 8.56 3.66
C ILE A 33 13.10 9.15 2.40
N ASP A 34 12.89 10.45 2.18
CA ASP A 34 13.34 11.15 0.97
C ASP A 34 14.83 10.91 0.68
N ALA A 35 15.07 10.51 -0.57
CA ALA A 35 16.39 10.30 -1.14
C ALA A 35 16.37 10.72 -2.62
N PRO A 36 17.51 11.12 -3.21
CA PRO A 36 17.55 11.69 -4.56
C PRO A 36 16.89 10.83 -5.65
N ASP A 37 16.95 9.50 -5.53
CA ASP A 37 16.41 8.56 -6.52
C ASP A 37 15.10 7.89 -6.07
N LEU A 38 14.50 8.34 -4.95
CA LEU A 38 13.25 7.76 -4.46
C LEU A 38 12.07 8.33 -5.25
N PRO A 39 11.24 7.48 -5.88
CA PRO A 39 10.04 7.95 -6.56
C PRO A 39 9.05 8.62 -5.61
N GLU A 40 8.36 9.66 -6.09
CA GLU A 40 7.33 10.37 -5.31
C GLU A 40 6.24 9.41 -4.77
N PHE A 41 5.85 8.41 -5.55
CA PHE A 41 4.82 7.44 -5.15
C PHE A 41 5.24 6.57 -3.95
N ALA A 42 6.54 6.50 -3.66
CA ALA A 42 7.13 5.72 -2.58
C ALA A 42 7.65 6.61 -1.43
N SER A 43 7.50 7.94 -1.51
CA SER A 43 7.96 8.87 -0.46
C SER A 43 6.94 8.99 0.67
N ILE A 44 7.44 8.99 1.91
CA ILE A 44 6.69 9.33 3.11
C ILE A 44 6.22 10.79 3.05
N ALA A 45 7.09 11.73 2.67
CA ALA A 45 6.77 13.16 2.67
C ALA A 45 5.65 13.49 1.67
N GLU A 46 5.78 13.00 0.44
CA GLU A 46 4.77 13.17 -0.60
C GLU A 46 3.43 12.57 -0.18
N THR A 47 3.46 11.39 0.45
CA THR A 47 2.24 10.74 0.93
C THR A 47 1.61 11.49 2.10
N HIS A 48 2.43 11.99 3.02
CA HIS A 48 1.99 12.77 4.17
C HIS A 48 1.32 14.08 3.72
N ASP A 49 1.91 14.80 2.77
CA ASP A 49 1.32 16.04 2.25
C ASP A 49 -0.03 15.79 1.55
N ARG A 50 -0.18 14.63 0.88
CA ARG A 50 -1.46 14.19 0.31
C ARG A 50 -2.50 13.90 1.39
N LEU A 51 -2.11 13.32 2.53
CA LEU A 51 -3.02 13.09 3.65
C LEU A 51 -3.47 14.43 4.27
N ILE A 52 -2.54 15.37 4.48
CA ILE A 52 -2.85 16.72 4.96
C ILE A 52 -3.81 17.44 4.02
N ALA A 53 -3.59 17.34 2.70
CA ALA A 53 -4.48 17.96 1.71
C ALA A 53 -5.92 17.42 1.76
N LYS A 54 -6.12 16.21 2.31
CA LYS A 54 -7.43 15.60 2.59
C LYS A 54 -7.97 15.89 4.00
N GLY A 55 -7.26 16.70 4.80
CA GLY A 55 -7.63 16.99 6.19
C GLY A 55 -7.24 15.89 7.18
N ILE A 56 -6.48 14.87 6.75
CA ILE A 56 -5.93 13.84 7.62
C ILE A 56 -4.61 14.34 8.21
N GLU A 57 -4.68 14.81 9.44
CA GLU A 57 -3.52 15.26 10.20
C GLU A 57 -3.03 14.18 11.18
N ASN A 58 -1.79 14.35 11.66
CA ASN A 58 -1.22 13.57 12.77
C ASN A 58 -1.00 12.08 12.49
N VAL A 59 -0.92 11.70 11.22
CA VAL A 59 -0.57 10.35 10.76
C VAL A 59 0.75 10.40 10.02
N LEU A 60 1.71 9.56 10.43
CA LEU A 60 2.90 9.27 9.66
C LEU A 60 2.62 8.06 8.76
N PRO A 61 2.44 8.24 7.43
CA PRO A 61 2.21 7.13 6.53
C PRO A 61 3.48 6.31 6.33
N LEU A 62 3.37 4.98 6.38
CA LEU A 62 4.51 4.07 6.29
C LEU A 62 4.29 2.95 5.27
N ILE A 63 3.03 2.57 5.00
CA ILE A 63 2.70 1.46 4.10
C ILE A 63 1.54 1.86 3.20
N LYS A 64 1.63 1.51 1.92
CA LYS A 64 0.55 1.65 0.95
C LYS A 64 0.25 0.32 0.27
N ILE A 65 -1.04 -0.01 0.14
CA ILE A 65 -1.50 -1.11 -0.72
C ILE A 65 -2.02 -0.51 -2.01
N TRP A 66 -1.53 -1.05 -3.12
CA TRP A 66 -1.96 -0.66 -4.45
C TRP A 66 -2.96 -1.68 -5.00
N GLY A 67 -3.98 -1.21 -5.73
CA GLY A 67 -5.04 -2.06 -6.27
C GLY A 67 -6.17 -2.39 -5.30
N ASN A 68 -6.24 -1.71 -4.14
CA ASN A 68 -7.31 -1.87 -3.16
C ASN A 68 -7.63 -0.51 -2.49
N GLY A 69 -8.20 0.42 -3.25
CA GLY A 69 -8.57 1.75 -2.77
C GLY A 69 -7.37 2.65 -2.43
N SER A 70 -7.66 3.79 -1.80
CA SER A 70 -6.69 4.80 -1.37
C SER A 70 -6.37 4.73 0.12
N SER A 71 -6.09 3.53 0.62
CA SER A 71 -5.77 3.29 2.04
C SER A 71 -4.27 3.40 2.33
N PHE A 72 -3.93 4.07 3.42
CA PHE A 72 -2.57 4.20 3.92
C PHE A 72 -2.48 3.71 5.36
N TYR A 73 -1.43 2.98 5.68
CA TYR A 73 -1.18 2.49 7.03
C TYR A 73 0.05 3.18 7.60
N GLY A 74 0.01 3.45 8.89
CA GLY A 74 1.02 4.25 9.54
C GLY A 74 0.89 4.24 11.05
N VAL A 75 1.44 5.28 11.66
CA VAL A 75 1.34 5.51 13.10
C VAL A 75 0.85 6.92 13.38
N ASN A 76 0.04 7.07 14.42
CA ASN A 76 -0.37 8.39 14.89
C ASN A 76 0.67 8.98 15.87
N ARG A 77 0.43 10.21 16.35
CA ARG A 77 1.30 10.88 17.35
C ARG A 77 1.47 10.11 18.66
N SER A 78 0.50 9.28 19.03
CA SER A 78 0.56 8.42 20.23
C SER A 78 1.38 7.14 20.00
N GLY A 79 1.85 6.91 18.76
CA GLY A 79 2.55 5.69 18.36
C GLY A 79 1.62 4.50 18.10
N GLU A 80 0.31 4.74 18.02
CA GLU A 80 -0.67 3.70 17.72
C GLU A 80 -0.70 3.43 16.22
N THR A 81 -0.83 2.16 15.86
CA THR A 81 -1.00 1.75 14.45
C THR A 81 -2.35 2.24 13.95
N VAL A 82 -2.36 2.88 12.79
CA VAL A 82 -3.58 3.42 12.18
C VAL A 82 -3.69 3.05 10.71
N ILE A 83 -4.93 3.06 10.22
CA ILE A 83 -5.27 3.10 8.80
C ILE A 83 -5.98 4.42 8.51
N ALA A 84 -5.57 5.09 7.45
CA ALA A 84 -6.18 6.29 6.90
C ALA A 84 -6.85 5.92 5.56
N GLU A 85 -8.17 6.01 5.51
CA GLU A 85 -8.97 5.69 4.33
C GLU A 85 -9.92 6.86 4.04
N ASP A 86 -9.94 7.31 2.80
CA ASP A 86 -10.69 8.50 2.36
C ASP A 86 -10.36 9.72 3.23
N ASP A 87 -11.22 10.01 4.21
CA ASP A 87 -11.11 11.13 5.16
C ASP A 87 -11.16 10.68 6.64
N GLU A 88 -11.10 9.36 6.91
CA GLU A 88 -11.19 8.79 8.25
C GLU A 88 -9.88 8.11 8.69
N VAL A 89 -9.58 8.20 9.99
CA VAL A 89 -8.44 7.53 10.62
C VAL A 89 -8.96 6.55 11.67
N THR A 90 -8.65 5.27 11.49
CA THR A 90 -9.03 4.20 12.43
C THR A 90 -7.81 3.64 13.12
N ILE A 91 -7.88 3.51 14.45
CA ILE A 91 -6.86 2.83 15.25
C ILE A 91 -7.00 1.33 15.07
N LEU A 92 -5.90 0.67 14.68
CA LEU A 92 -5.83 -0.77 14.53
C LEU A 92 -5.32 -1.43 15.81
N LYS A 93 -5.78 -2.65 16.06
CA LYS A 93 -5.26 -3.48 17.14
C LYS A 93 -3.95 -4.13 16.72
N GLY A 94 -2.91 -3.98 17.55
CA GLY A 94 -1.60 -4.57 17.30
C GLY A 94 -0.58 -3.55 16.81
N ASN A 95 0.64 -4.02 16.60
CA ASN A 95 1.71 -3.15 16.09
C ASN A 95 1.75 -3.18 14.56
N LEU A 96 2.45 -2.20 13.96
CA LEU A 96 2.53 -2.07 12.51
C LEU A 96 3.19 -3.29 11.83
N THR A 97 4.10 -4.00 12.52
CA THR A 97 4.75 -5.19 11.96
C THR A 97 3.80 -6.38 11.87
N ASP A 98 2.89 -6.53 12.83
CA ASP A 98 1.83 -7.54 12.79
C ASP A 98 0.89 -7.26 11.62
N VAL A 99 0.49 -5.99 11.48
CA VAL A 99 -0.35 -5.52 10.36
C VAL A 99 0.32 -5.77 9.01
N TYR A 100 1.61 -5.49 8.88
CA TYR A 100 2.37 -5.77 7.66
C TYR A 100 2.47 -7.27 7.34
N ALA A 101 2.67 -8.12 8.35
CA ALA A 101 2.69 -9.56 8.16
C ALA A 101 1.33 -10.09 7.70
N GLU A 102 0.23 -9.58 8.28
CA GLU A 102 -1.13 -9.91 7.87
C GLU A 102 -1.41 -9.46 6.43
N MET A 103 -0.95 -8.27 6.03
CA MET A 103 -1.07 -7.81 4.64
C MET A 103 -0.38 -8.75 3.67
N ILE A 104 0.85 -9.17 3.95
CA ILE A 104 1.56 -10.12 3.10
C ILE A 104 0.79 -11.44 3.00
N ALA A 105 0.31 -11.97 4.13
CA ALA A 105 -0.47 -13.21 4.15
C ALA A 105 -1.75 -13.07 3.30
N ASN A 106 -2.46 -11.96 3.42
CA ASN A 106 -3.67 -11.67 2.65
C ASN A 106 -3.38 -11.53 1.15
N LEU A 107 -2.26 -10.90 0.77
CA LEU A 107 -1.83 -10.82 -0.62
C LEU A 107 -1.54 -12.21 -1.21
N VAL A 108 -0.80 -13.05 -0.47
CA VAL A 108 -0.48 -14.42 -0.90
C VAL A 108 -1.75 -15.25 -1.05
N GLN A 109 -2.67 -15.19 -0.09
CA GLN A 109 -3.94 -15.90 -0.16
C GLN A 109 -4.78 -15.44 -1.35
N TYR A 110 -4.84 -14.13 -1.59
CA TYR A 110 -5.55 -13.55 -2.71
C TYR A 110 -5.01 -14.03 -4.06
N GLN A 111 -3.68 -14.09 -4.22
CA GLN A 111 -3.03 -14.64 -5.41
C GLN A 111 -3.43 -16.12 -5.63
N GLN A 112 -3.36 -16.94 -4.59
CA GLN A 112 -3.75 -18.36 -4.65
C GLN A 112 -5.22 -18.56 -5.04
N ASP A 113 -6.12 -17.75 -4.47
CA ASP A 113 -7.55 -17.82 -4.78
C ASP A 113 -7.82 -17.46 -6.24
N MET A 114 -7.04 -16.52 -6.78
CA MET A 114 -7.19 -16.08 -8.15
C MET A 114 -6.62 -17.07 -9.16
N GLU A 115 -5.49 -17.71 -8.86
CA GLU A 115 -4.96 -18.84 -9.62
C GLU A 115 -5.99 -19.97 -9.74
N LYS A 116 -6.66 -20.34 -8.64
CA LYS A 116 -7.72 -21.35 -8.65
C LYS A 116 -8.88 -20.97 -9.57
N ARG A 117 -9.31 -19.71 -9.56
CA ARG A 117 -10.39 -19.22 -10.44
C ARG A 117 -10.01 -19.32 -11.92
N LEU A 118 -8.77 -18.96 -12.27
CA LEU A 118 -8.28 -19.05 -13.64
C LEU A 118 -8.19 -20.50 -14.14
N GLN A 119 -7.77 -21.43 -13.28
CA GLN A 119 -7.75 -22.86 -13.59
C GLN A 119 -9.15 -23.44 -13.78
N GLY A 120 -10.13 -23.03 -12.97
CA GLY A 120 -11.53 -23.44 -13.13
C GLY A 120 -12.20 -22.87 -14.39
N SER A 121 -11.75 -21.70 -14.87
CA SER A 121 -12.30 -21.05 -16.06
C SER A 121 -11.79 -21.64 -17.39
N HIS A 122 -10.69 -22.41 -17.39
CA HIS A 122 -10.16 -23.11 -18.56
C HIS A 122 -10.77 -24.51 -18.78
N ALA A 123 -11.68 -24.95 -17.91
CA ALA A 123 -12.31 -26.28 -17.94
C ALA A 123 -13.72 -26.30 -18.54
N ILE A 124 -14.15 -25.22 -19.22
CA ILE A 124 -15.46 -25.06 -19.88
C ILE A 124 -15.26 -24.71 -21.34
#